data_AF-A0A953ANX1-F1
#
_entry.id   AF-A0A953ANX1-F1
#
_cell.length_a   1.000
_cell.length_b   1.000
_cell.length_c   1.000
_cell.angle_alpha   90.00
_cell.angle_beta   90.00
_cell.angle_gamma   90.00
#
_symmetry.space_group_name_H-M   'P 1'
#
loop_
_entity.id
_entity.type
_entity.pdbx_description
1 polymer ?
#
loop_
_entity_poly.entity_id
_entity_poly.type
_entity_poly.pdbx_seq_one_letter_code
_entity_poly.pdbx_strand_id
1 'polypeptide(L)' 'MSAAAAGQRPGKSIQSRGCAPQLALLSGCGTAFLYDLENGKRSVRLDKLVDVLQVLGLELQLRPGKAGLTVEPLPT' A
#
# COMPACT_ATOMS: atom_id res chain seq x y z
N MET A 1 -15.37 22.66 20.99
CA MET A 1 -14.27 22.68 20.00
C MET A 1 -14.05 21.23 19.53
N SER A 2 -14.97 20.67 18.72
CA SER A 2 -14.84 20.43 17.26
C SER A 2 -13.52 19.74 16.88
N ALA A 3 -13.42 18.39 16.87
CA ALA A 3 -13.89 17.40 15.88
C ALA A 3 -12.96 17.23 14.67
N ALA A 4 -12.24 16.09 14.62
CA ALA A 4 -11.87 15.39 13.39
C ALA A 4 -11.58 13.92 13.72
N ALA A 5 -12.62 13.09 13.58
CA ALA A 5 -12.51 11.64 13.63
C ALA A 5 -11.66 11.17 12.45
N ALA A 6 -10.45 10.70 12.75
CA ALA A 6 -9.65 9.95 11.79
C ALA A 6 -10.30 8.56 11.63
N GLY A 7 -11.32 8.49 10.76
CA GLY A 7 -11.90 7.22 10.33
C GLY A 7 -10.81 6.40 9.65
N GLN A 8 -10.24 5.44 10.37
CA GLN A 8 -9.31 4.46 9.84
C GLN A 8 -10.06 3.62 8.80
N ARG A 9 -9.76 3.84 7.51
CA ARG A 9 -10.17 2.95 6.43
C ARG A 9 -9.29 1.70 6.49
N PRO A 10 -9.84 0.48 6.53
CA PRO A 10 -9.04 -0.72 6.71
C PRO A 10 -8.14 -0.95 5.49
N GLY A 11 -6.82 -1.01 5.75
CA GLY A 11 -5.81 -1.43 4.78
C GLY A 11 -6.03 -2.90 4.42
N LYS A 12 -6.75 -3.13 3.32
CA LYS A 12 -6.84 -4.46 2.71
C LYS A 12 -5.42 -4.83 2.30
N SER A 13 -4.87 -5.90 2.89
CA SER A 13 -3.57 -6.45 2.49
C SER A 13 -3.46 -6.44 0.97
N ILE A 14 -2.34 -5.91 0.44
CA ILE A 14 -2.06 -5.84 -1.00
C ILE A 14 -2.05 -7.19 -1.72
N GLN A 15 -2.33 -8.29 -1.01
CA GLN A 15 -2.63 -9.60 -1.57
C GLN A 15 -3.97 -9.56 -2.32
N SER A 16 -3.93 -8.98 -3.52
CA SER A 16 -5.02 -9.05 -4.48
C SER A 16 -5.01 -10.43 -5.14
N ARG A 17 -5.84 -11.34 -4.63
CA ARG A 17 -6.11 -12.63 -5.29
C ARG A 17 -6.65 -12.36 -6.70
N GLY A 18 -5.81 -12.50 -7.73
CA GLY A 18 -6.24 -12.79 -9.11
C GLY A 18 -5.95 -11.77 -10.23
N CYS A 19 -5.38 -10.58 -9.98
CA CYS A 19 -5.29 -9.51 -11.01
C CYS A 19 -3.90 -8.86 -11.23
N ALA A 20 -2.79 -9.53 -10.88
CA ALA A 20 -1.44 -8.96 -10.99
C ALA A 20 -1.09 -8.31 -12.37
N PRO A 21 -1.50 -8.87 -13.54
CA PRO A 21 -1.21 -8.23 -14.83
C PRO A 21 -1.99 -6.94 -15.06
N GLN A 22 -3.29 -6.93 -14.76
CA GLN A 22 -4.14 -5.73 -14.90
C GLN A 22 -3.70 -4.62 -13.94
N LEU A 23 -3.36 -4.97 -12.70
CA LEU A 23 -2.88 -3.99 -11.72
C LEU A 23 -1.55 -3.38 -12.17
N ALA A 24 -0.63 -4.17 -12.73
CA ALA A 24 0.65 -3.69 -13.25
C ALA A 24 0.43 -2.64 -14.35
N LEU A 25 -0.48 -2.95 -15.29
CA LEU A 25 -0.84 -2.07 -16.38
C LEU A 25 -1.47 -0.76 -15.88
N LEU A 26 -2.46 -0.85 -15.00
CA LEU A 26 -3.18 0.32 -14.47
C LEU A 26 -2.28 1.23 -13.64
N SER A 27 -1.27 0.68 -12.95
CA SER A 27 -0.31 1.44 -12.14
C SER A 27 0.95 1.86 -12.92
N GLY A 28 1.04 1.54 -14.21
CA GLY A 28 2.22 1.88 -15.02
C GLY A 28 3.52 1.30 -14.45
N CYS A 29 3.46 0.08 -13.89
CA CYS A 29 4.63 -0.62 -13.37
C CYS A 29 4.78 -2.02 -14.01
N GLY A 30 5.97 -2.60 -13.90
CA GLY A 30 6.23 -3.95 -14.39
C GLY A 30 5.63 -5.02 -13.47
N THR A 31 5.23 -6.16 -14.02
CA THR A 31 4.76 -7.31 -13.23
C THR A 31 5.78 -7.79 -12.22
N ALA A 32 7.08 -7.71 -12.53
CA ALA A 32 8.16 -8.01 -11.58
C ALA A 32 8.17 -7.07 -10.36
N PHE A 33 7.84 -5.79 -10.55
CA PHE A 33 7.73 -4.84 -9.44
C PHE A 33 6.56 -5.22 -8.52
N LEU A 34 5.39 -5.55 -9.08
CA LEU A 34 4.25 -6.00 -8.27
C LEU A 34 4.55 -7.30 -7.54
N TYR A 35 5.19 -8.25 -8.21
CA TYR A 35 5.62 -9.50 -7.56
C TYR A 35 6.55 -9.23 -6.38
N ASP A 36 7.58 -8.40 -6.57
CA ASP A 36 8.49 -7.99 -5.50
C ASP A 36 7.76 -7.31 -4.35
N LEU A 37 6.80 -6.42 -4.66
CA LEU A 37 6.00 -5.70 -3.69
C LEU A 37 5.08 -6.64 -2.87
N GLU A 38 4.39 -7.56 -3.53
CA GLU A 38 3.50 -8.55 -2.90
C GLU A 38 4.27 -9.53 -2.00
N ASN A 39 5.51 -9.85 -2.37
CA ASN A 39 6.40 -10.70 -1.57
C ASN A 39 7.13 -9.93 -0.46
N GLY A 40 6.82 -8.64 -0.27
CA GLY A 40 7.38 -7.85 0.82
C GLY A 40 8.88 -7.57 0.66
N LYS A 41 9.36 -7.39 -0.58
CA LYS A 41 10.75 -7.00 -0.83
C LYS A 41 11.12 -5.79 0.03
N ARG A 42 12.24 -5.91 0.76
CA ARG A 42 12.69 -4.92 1.75
C ARG A 42 12.90 -3.51 1.18
N SER A 43 13.12 -3.39 -0.12
CA SER A 43 13.25 -2.12 -0.81
C SER A 43 12.44 -2.14 -2.11
N VAL A 44 11.62 -1.13 -2.28
CA VAL A 44 10.84 -0.86 -3.49
C VAL A 44 10.93 0.62 -3.83
N ARG A 45 10.68 0.94 -5.10
CA ARG A 45 10.55 2.32 -5.56
C ARG A 45 9.29 2.96 -4.95
N LEU A 46 9.48 4.04 -4.18
CA LEU A 46 8.38 4.71 -3.50
C LEU A 46 7.37 5.33 -4.47
N ASP A 47 7.84 5.91 -5.57
CA ASP A 47 6.96 6.46 -6.63
C ASP A 47 6.02 5.38 -7.18
N LYS A 48 6.56 4.18 -7.44
CA LYS A 48 5.76 3.03 -7.92
C LYS A 48 4.84 2.44 -6.89
N LEU A 49 5.22 2.47 -5.62
CA LEU A 49 4.31 2.13 -4.54
C LEU A 49 3.11 3.10 -4.50
N VAL A 50 3.36 4.41 -4.62
CA VAL A 50 2.29 5.42 -4.63
C VAL A 50 1.35 5.22 -5.83
N ASP A 51 1.88 4.96 -7.03
CA ASP A 51 1.06 4.65 -8.22
C ASP A 51 0.12 3.46 -7.97
N VAL A 52 0.64 2.37 -7.38
CA VAL A 52 -0.16 1.19 -7.04
C VAL A 52 -1.23 1.50 -5.99
N LEU A 53 -0.89 2.24 -4.93
CA LEU A 53 -1.85 2.62 -3.90
C LEU A 53 -2.98 3.47 -4.47
N GLN A 54 -2.69 4.41 -5.37
CA GLN A 54 -3.70 5.24 -6.04
C GLN A 54 -4.70 4.39 -6.84
N VAL A 55 -4.22 3.42 -7.63
CA VAL A 55 -5.09 2.50 -8.39
C VAL A 55 -5.98 1.67 -7.47
N LEU A 56 -5.47 1.29 -6.29
CA LEU A 56 -6.24 0.56 -5.28
C LEU A 56 -7.19 1.45 -4.45
N GLY A 57 -7.14 2.77 -4.61
CA GLY A 57 -7.90 3.71 -3.79
C GLY A 57 -7.40 3.81 -2.34
N LEU A 58 -6.12 3.49 -2.11
CA LEU A 58 -5.45 3.52 -0.82
C LEU A 58 -4.59 4.78 -0.66
N GLU A 59 -4.28 5.12 0.59
CA GLU A 59 -3.43 6.27 0.95
C GLU A 59 -2.23 5.82 1.79
N LEU A 60 -1.10 6.52 1.63
CA LEU A 60 0.10 6.34 2.48
C LEU A 60 0.18 7.51 3.47
N GLN A 61 0.12 7.21 4.76
CA GLN A 61 0.29 8.21 5.82
C GLN A 61 1.64 8.05 6.52
N LEU A 62 2.44 9.11 6.55
CA LEU A 62 3.66 9.18 7.36
C LEU A 62 3.34 9.86 8.69
N ARG A 63 3.75 9.24 9.80
CA ARG A 63 3.62 9.79 11.16
C ARG A 63 5.00 9.89 11.82
N PRO A 64 5.24 10.87 12.72
CA PRO A 64 6.48 10.91 13.49
C PRO A 64 6.70 9.60 14.26
N GLY A 65 7.90 9.02 14.18
CA GLY A 65 8.22 7.75 14.82
C GLY A 65 9.71 7.41 14.71
N LYS A 66 10.14 6.39 15.46
CA LYS A 66 11.54 5.89 15.47
C LYS A 66 11.70 4.49 14.89
N ALA A 67 10.59 3.81 14.58
CA ALA A 67 10.57 2.38 14.26
C ALA A 67 10.77 2.05 12.76
N GLY A 68 10.97 3.04 11.90
CA GLY A 68 11.04 2.82 10.45
C GLY A 68 9.68 2.43 9.87
N LEU A 69 9.59 1.26 9.22
CA LEU A 69 8.38 0.73 8.58
C LEU A 69 7.67 -0.25 9.53
N THR A 70 6.52 0.17 10.08
CA THR A 70 5.69 -0.66 10.95
C THR A 70 4.33 -0.86 10.30
N VAL A 71 3.88 -2.11 10.20
CA VAL A 71 2.52 -2.45 9.75
C VAL A 71 1.68 -2.74 11.01
N GLU A 72 0.60 -2.01 11.21
CA GLU A 72 -0.35 -2.30 12.30
C GLU A 72 -1.15 -3.57 11.96
N PRO A 73 -1.20 -4.58 12.85
CA PRO A 73 -2.00 -5.78 12.61
C PRO A 73 -3.50 -5.45 12.67
N LEU A 74 -4.28 -6.02 11.74
CA LEU A 74 -5.73 -5.85 11.68
C LEU A 74 -6.39 -6.43 12.95
N PRO A 75 -7.31 -5.71 13.64
CA PRO A 75 -8.10 -6.30 14.71
C PRO A 75 -9.06 -7.36 14.13
N THR A 76 -9.09 -8.55 14.76
CA THR A 76 -9.94 -9.69 14.39
C THR A 76 -11.37 -9.48 14.84
#